data_AF-A0A4R5A475-F1
#
_entry.id   AF-A0A4R5A475-F1
#
_cell.length_a   1.000
_cell.length_b   1.000
_cell.length_c   1.000
_cell.angle_alpha   90.00
_cell.angle_beta   90.00
_cell.angle_gamma   90.00
#
_symmetry.space_group_name_H-M   'P 1'
#
loop_
_entity.id
_entity.type
_entity.pdbx_description
1 polymer ?
#
loop_
_entity_poly.entity_id
_entity_poly.type
_entity_poly.pdbx_seq_one_letter_code
_entity_poly.pdbx_strand_id
1 'polypeptide(L)'
;MDAIGKKLLDIAQKELGYTEKGDGYTKFGNWYAEHVDGDHDEYFKTAPWCDMFLAWAADKADVTDQAGQFASTIDHAKWFKKNDAWGHDPEPGAIVFYDWNGSGDIDQVDHVGIVEKVDGHTLHTIEGNADGYKLMRKTRDMDAVVGFGYPSKIKVEAKYTPRHAAPAPT
;
A
#
# COMPACT_ATOMS: atom_id res chain seq x y z
N MET A 1 10.70 -10.09 7.37
CA MET A 1 9.40 -9.40 7.36
C MET A 1 9.18 -8.78 8.72
N ASP A 2 8.93 -7.48 8.76
CA ASP A 2 8.61 -6.74 9.97
C ASP A 2 7.12 -6.88 10.36
N ALA A 3 6.75 -6.36 11.53
CA ALA A 3 5.39 -6.50 12.06
C ALA A 3 4.32 -5.69 11.28
N ILE A 4 4.67 -4.53 10.72
CA ILE A 4 3.76 -3.67 9.96
C ILE A 4 3.46 -4.31 8.61
N GLY A 5 4.51 -4.68 7.87
CA GLY A 5 4.39 -5.38 6.59
C GLY A 5 3.62 -6.69 6.74
N LYS A 6 3.84 -7.44 7.83
CA LYS A 6 3.06 -8.65 8.14
C LYS A 6 1.57 -8.36 8.29
N LYS A 7 1.18 -7.36 9.09
CA LYS A 7 -0.24 -7.03 9.29
C LYS A 7 -0.92 -6.66 7.96
N LEU A 8 -0.24 -5.88 7.13
CA LEU A 8 -0.74 -5.47 5.82
C LEU A 8 -0.92 -6.69 4.89
N LEU A 9 0.06 -7.59 4.83
CA LEU A 9 -0.02 -8.85 4.08
C LEU A 9 -1.14 -9.76 4.58
N ASP A 10 -1.31 -9.90 5.90
CA ASP A 10 -2.36 -10.74 6.49
C ASP A 10 -3.77 -10.28 6.06
N ILE A 11 -3.97 -8.97 5.85
CA ILE A 11 -5.22 -8.42 5.30
C ILE A 11 -5.28 -8.65 3.79
N ALA A 12 -4.21 -8.32 3.05
CA ALA A 12 -4.15 -8.47 1.60
C ALA A 12 -4.45 -9.90 1.13
N GLN A 13 -3.92 -10.90 1.83
CA GLN A 13 -4.14 -12.31 1.53
C GLN A 13 -5.61 -12.75 1.62
N LYS A 14 -6.39 -12.14 2.52
CA LYS A 14 -7.82 -12.48 2.70
C LYS A 14 -8.70 -12.01 1.55
N GLU A 15 -8.20 -11.05 0.77
CA GLU A 15 -8.91 -10.44 -0.35
C GLU A 15 -8.55 -11.07 -1.72
N LEU A 16 -7.66 -12.07 -1.73
CA LEU A 16 -7.26 -12.78 -2.93
C LEU A 16 -8.46 -13.38 -3.68
N GLY A 17 -8.52 -13.08 -4.98
CA GLY A 17 -9.59 -13.50 -5.87
C GLY A 17 -10.68 -12.46 -6.06
N TYR A 18 -10.67 -11.35 -5.31
CA TYR A 18 -11.59 -10.23 -5.55
C TYR A 18 -11.48 -9.73 -7.00
N THR A 19 -12.61 -9.48 -7.63
CA THR A 19 -12.71 -8.97 -9.00
C THR A 19 -13.66 -7.79 -8.98
N GLU A 20 -13.30 -6.72 -9.68
CA GLU A 20 -14.18 -5.57 -9.86
C GLU A 20 -15.47 -5.97 -10.59
N LYS A 21 -16.52 -5.15 -10.45
CA LYS A 21 -17.75 -5.33 -11.22
C LYS A 21 -17.53 -4.90 -12.67
N GLY A 22 -18.48 -5.23 -13.56
CA GLY A 22 -18.35 -4.93 -14.99
C GLY A 22 -18.28 -3.45 -15.37
N ASP A 23 -18.56 -2.54 -14.44
CA ASP A 23 -18.43 -1.08 -14.57
C ASP A 23 -17.15 -0.53 -13.91
N GLY A 24 -16.24 -1.40 -13.47
CA GLY A 24 -15.02 -1.03 -12.72
C GLY A 24 -15.26 -0.82 -11.23
N TYR A 25 -16.48 -0.97 -10.72
CA TYR A 25 -16.76 -0.73 -9.31
C TYR A 25 -15.97 -1.68 -8.40
N THR A 26 -15.36 -1.12 -7.36
CA THR A 26 -14.77 -1.90 -6.27
C THR A 26 -15.19 -1.40 -4.89
N LYS A 27 -15.22 -2.32 -3.91
CA LYS A 27 -15.41 -1.95 -2.50
C LYS A 27 -14.26 -1.09 -1.96
N PHE A 28 -13.06 -1.22 -2.55
CA PHE A 28 -11.88 -0.46 -2.16
C PHE A 28 -11.98 0.99 -2.63
N GLY A 29 -12.34 1.20 -3.90
CA GLY A 29 -12.61 2.51 -4.46
C GLY A 29 -13.80 3.21 -3.78
N ASN A 30 -14.88 2.47 -3.50
CA ASN A 30 -16.02 3.00 -2.74
C ASN A 30 -15.63 3.46 -1.34
N TRP A 31 -14.87 2.63 -0.62
CA TRP A 31 -14.38 3.00 0.71
C TRP A 31 -13.44 4.21 0.64
N TYR A 32 -12.58 4.29 -0.37
CA TYR A 32 -11.68 5.43 -0.54
C TYR A 32 -12.46 6.73 -0.73
N ALA A 33 -13.45 6.74 -1.63
CA ALA A 33 -14.35 7.88 -1.85
C ALA A 33 -15.08 8.30 -0.56
N GLU A 34 -15.54 7.35 0.25
CA GLU A 34 -16.33 7.64 1.46
C GLU A 34 -15.49 8.08 2.67
N HIS A 35 -14.24 7.62 2.77
CA HIS A 35 -13.47 7.71 4.02
C HIS A 35 -12.13 8.43 3.90
N VAL A 36 -11.58 8.59 2.70
CA VAL A 36 -10.25 9.16 2.48
C VAL A 36 -10.32 10.41 1.62
N ASP A 37 -11.07 10.35 0.52
CA ASP A 37 -11.26 11.51 -0.33
C ASP A 37 -12.15 12.55 0.34
N GLY A 38 -11.63 13.77 0.51
CA GLY A 38 -12.34 14.86 1.19
C GLY A 38 -13.49 15.44 0.37
N ASP A 39 -13.45 15.26 -0.95
CA ASP A 39 -14.48 15.74 -1.88
C ASP A 39 -15.56 14.67 -2.15
N HIS A 40 -15.34 13.44 -1.70
CA HIS A 40 -16.22 12.29 -1.93
C HIS A 40 -16.53 12.06 -3.41
N ASP A 41 -15.54 12.22 -4.29
CA ASP A 41 -15.70 12.09 -5.73
C ASP A 41 -16.05 10.63 -6.10
N GLU A 42 -17.20 10.47 -6.76
CA GLU A 42 -17.69 9.20 -7.27
C GLU A 42 -16.70 8.55 -8.27
N TYR A 43 -15.80 9.33 -8.88
CA TYR A 43 -14.72 8.84 -9.73
C TYR A 43 -13.94 7.70 -9.08
N PHE A 44 -13.60 7.82 -7.79
CA PHE A 44 -12.79 6.80 -7.11
C PHE A 44 -13.49 5.44 -7.00
N LYS A 45 -14.82 5.38 -7.13
CA LYS A 45 -15.56 4.12 -7.04
C LYS A 45 -15.25 3.16 -8.19
N THR A 46 -14.88 3.70 -9.35
CA THR A 46 -14.59 2.94 -10.58
C THR A 46 -13.19 3.22 -11.16
N ALA A 47 -12.39 4.05 -10.49
CA ALA A 47 -11.01 4.35 -10.88
C ALA A 47 -10.07 3.13 -10.69
N PRO A 48 -8.91 3.12 -11.38
CA PRO A 48 -7.84 2.16 -11.10
C PRO A 48 -7.49 2.09 -9.61
N TRP A 49 -7.56 0.90 -9.03
CA TRP A 49 -7.70 0.73 -7.58
C TRP A 49 -6.53 0.01 -6.90
N CYS A 50 -5.38 -0.10 -7.57
CA CYS A 50 -4.19 -0.77 -7.02
C CYS A 50 -3.75 -0.17 -5.67
N ASP A 51 -3.63 1.16 -5.60
CA ASP A 51 -3.24 1.87 -4.39
C ASP A 51 -4.39 2.02 -3.38
N MET A 52 -5.61 2.24 -3.87
CA MET A 52 -6.80 2.30 -3.01
C MET A 52 -7.03 0.98 -2.26
N PHE A 53 -6.66 -0.16 -2.85
CA PHE A 53 -6.64 -1.45 -2.17
C PHE A 53 -5.61 -1.48 -1.03
N LEU A 54 -4.38 -1.00 -1.25
CA LEU A 54 -3.35 -0.95 -0.21
C LEU A 54 -3.74 0.01 0.93
N ALA A 55 -4.33 1.17 0.60
CA ALA A 55 -4.90 2.10 1.57
C ALA A 55 -5.99 1.45 2.43
N TRP A 56 -6.93 0.73 1.81
CA TRP A 56 -7.97 -0.01 2.51
C TRP A 56 -7.37 -1.12 3.39
N ALA A 57 -6.38 -1.85 2.89
CA ALA A 57 -5.73 -2.91 3.64
C ALA A 57 -4.97 -2.36 4.86
N ALA A 58 -4.34 -1.19 4.72
CA ALA A 58 -3.68 -0.49 5.82
C ALA A 58 -4.66 -0.04 6.90
N ASP A 59 -5.84 0.46 6.53
CA ASP A 59 -6.93 0.78 7.47
C ASP A 59 -7.37 -0.45 8.26
N LYS A 60 -7.64 -1.57 7.59
CA LYS A 60 -8.05 -2.81 8.28
C LYS A 60 -6.96 -3.43 9.13
N ALA A 61 -5.70 -3.13 8.84
CA ALA A 61 -4.55 -3.59 9.60
C ALA A 61 -4.18 -2.64 10.76
N ASP A 62 -4.81 -1.46 10.88
CA ASP A 62 -4.45 -0.40 11.82
C ASP A 62 -2.98 0.02 11.66
N VAL A 63 -2.57 0.29 10.41
CA VAL A 63 -1.21 0.71 10.02
C VAL A 63 -1.18 1.86 9.02
N THR A 64 -2.24 2.67 8.95
CA THR A 64 -2.34 3.82 8.02
C THR A 64 -1.26 4.86 8.27
N ASP A 65 -0.86 5.09 9.52
CA ASP A 65 0.23 6.00 9.87
C ASP A 65 1.59 5.56 9.25
N GLN A 66 1.75 4.27 8.93
CA GLN A 66 2.97 3.69 8.37
C GLN A 66 2.89 3.40 6.87
N ALA A 67 1.71 3.04 6.35
CA ALA A 67 1.55 2.70 4.94
C ALA A 67 0.93 3.84 4.11
N GLY A 68 0.32 4.84 4.77
CA GLY A 68 -0.40 5.91 4.10
C GLY A 68 -1.74 5.46 3.49
N GLN A 69 -2.45 6.43 2.92
CA GLN A 69 -3.75 6.24 2.26
C GLN A 69 -3.74 7.03 0.95
N PHE A 70 -3.45 6.34 -0.16
CA PHE A 70 -3.27 6.96 -1.47
C PHE A 70 -4.15 6.29 -2.53
N ALA A 71 -4.51 7.07 -3.54
CA ALA A 71 -5.00 6.56 -4.82
C ALA A 71 -3.96 6.73 -5.95
N SER A 72 -3.03 7.69 -5.79
CA SER A 72 -1.96 8.01 -6.74
C SER A 72 -0.68 7.27 -6.37
N THR A 73 -0.23 6.40 -7.28
CA THR A 73 1.02 5.62 -7.16
C THR A 73 2.25 6.50 -7.05
N ILE A 74 2.29 7.58 -7.82
CA ILE A 74 3.38 8.56 -7.84
C ILE A 74 3.46 9.30 -6.50
N ASP A 75 2.32 9.77 -5.96
CA ASP A 75 2.31 10.49 -4.69
C ASP A 75 2.69 9.57 -3.53
N HIS A 76 2.26 8.31 -3.58
CA HIS A 76 2.62 7.31 -2.60
C HIS A 76 4.14 7.02 -2.59
N ALA A 77 4.75 6.82 -3.77
CA ALA A 77 6.19 6.65 -3.90
C ALA A 77 6.97 7.87 -3.39
N LYS A 78 6.53 9.08 -3.77
CA LYS A 78 7.11 10.35 -3.28
C LYS A 78 6.98 10.49 -1.77
N TRP A 79 5.86 10.07 -1.19
CA TRP A 79 5.66 10.11 0.25
C TRP A 79 6.64 9.21 1.00
N PHE A 80 6.84 7.95 0.56
CA PHE A 80 7.86 7.10 1.15
C PHE A 80 9.26 7.71 1.04
N LYS A 81 9.60 8.27 -0.13
CA LYS A 81 10.88 8.95 -0.35
C LYS A 81 11.08 10.16 0.57
N LYS A 82 10.04 10.98 0.74
CA LYS A 82 10.05 12.14 1.63
C LYS A 82 10.23 11.77 3.11
N ASN A 83 9.77 10.58 3.51
CA ASN A 83 9.82 10.10 4.89
C ASN A 83 11.01 9.16 5.17
N ASP A 84 12.06 9.19 4.35
CA ASP A 84 13.25 8.32 4.50
C ASP A 84 12.94 6.82 4.53
N ALA A 85 11.84 6.40 3.89
CA ALA A 85 11.33 5.04 3.91
C ALA A 85 11.26 4.42 2.50
N TRP A 86 12.09 4.91 1.58
CA TRP A 86 12.22 4.42 0.20
C TRP A 86 13.57 3.70 -0.02
N GLY A 87 13.59 2.68 -0.87
CA GLY A 87 14.83 2.04 -1.33
C GLY A 87 14.63 1.06 -2.48
N HIS A 88 15.61 0.20 -2.71
CA HIS A 88 15.67 -0.69 -3.89
C HIS A 88 15.84 -2.17 -3.53
N ASP A 89 15.99 -2.47 -2.23
CA ASP A 89 16.14 -3.86 -1.77
C ASP A 89 14.75 -4.46 -1.53
N PRO A 90 14.40 -5.58 -2.18
CA PRO A 90 13.11 -6.21 -2.00
C PRO A 90 13.04 -6.93 -0.65
N GLU A 91 11.96 -6.72 0.09
CA GLU A 91 11.67 -7.46 1.32
C GLU A 91 10.18 -7.78 1.46
N PRO A 92 9.79 -8.94 2.02
CA PRO A 92 8.39 -9.23 2.29
C PRO A 92 7.77 -8.18 3.22
N GLY A 93 6.62 -7.65 2.83
CA GLY A 93 5.90 -6.57 3.50
C GLY A 93 6.17 -5.18 2.91
N ALA A 94 7.18 -5.02 2.06
CA ALA A 94 7.39 -3.78 1.33
C ALA A 94 6.35 -3.57 0.24
N ILE A 95 6.02 -2.30 -0.01
CA ILE A 95 5.20 -1.90 -1.15
C ILE A 95 6.14 -1.69 -2.32
N VAL A 96 5.93 -2.43 -3.41
CA VAL A 96 6.72 -2.32 -4.63
C VAL A 96 6.01 -1.42 -5.63
N PHE A 97 6.77 -0.59 -6.32
CA PHE A 97 6.30 0.39 -7.30
C PHE A 97 6.91 0.07 -8.66
N TYR A 98 6.08 0.01 -9.69
CA TYR A 98 6.47 -0.38 -11.04
C TYR A 98 6.26 0.73 -12.06
N ASP A 99 7.15 0.79 -13.03
CA ASP A 99 7.05 1.58 -14.26
C ASP A 99 7.23 0.62 -15.43
N TRP A 100 6.16 0.42 -16.20
CA TRP A 100 6.14 -0.54 -17.30
C TRP A 100 6.96 -0.10 -18.51
N ASN A 101 7.30 1.19 -18.60
CA ASN A 101 8.21 1.71 -19.60
C ASN A 101 9.69 1.57 -19.18
N GLY A 102 9.96 1.17 -17.93
CA GLY A 102 11.29 0.85 -17.44
C GLY A 102 12.24 2.06 -17.35
N SER A 103 11.71 3.27 -17.17
CA SER A 103 12.52 4.47 -16.99
C SER A 103 13.20 4.53 -15.62
N GLY A 104 12.64 3.84 -14.62
CA GLY A 104 13.12 3.86 -13.24
C GLY A 104 12.82 5.19 -12.53
N ASP A 105 11.89 6.00 -13.06
CA ASP A 105 11.50 7.28 -12.49
C ASP A 105 10.23 7.15 -11.63
N ILE A 106 10.26 7.75 -10.45
CA ILE A 106 9.10 7.84 -9.55
C ILE A 106 7.94 8.59 -10.21
N ASP A 107 8.24 9.55 -11.08
CA ASP A 107 7.23 10.32 -11.80
C ASP A 107 6.55 9.53 -12.94
N GLN A 108 6.98 8.28 -13.18
CA GLN A 108 6.44 7.39 -14.21
C GLN A 108 5.87 6.09 -13.62
N VAL A 109 5.61 6.03 -12.31
CA VAL A 109 5.06 4.81 -11.69
C VAL A 109 3.63 4.56 -12.16
N ASP A 110 3.42 3.40 -12.76
CA ASP A 110 2.13 2.93 -13.28
C ASP A 110 1.34 2.08 -12.27
N HIS A 111 2.03 1.36 -11.39
CA HIS A 111 1.39 0.33 -10.58
C HIS A 111 2.10 0.05 -9.27
N VAL A 112 1.35 -0.53 -8.32
CA VAL A 112 1.86 -0.94 -7.01
C VAL A 112 1.36 -2.32 -6.59
N GLY A 113 2.14 -2.97 -5.74
CA GLY A 113 1.76 -4.20 -5.05
C GLY A 113 2.45 -4.33 -3.70
N ILE A 114 2.07 -5.35 -2.92
CA ILE A 114 2.80 -5.71 -1.71
C ILE A 114 3.60 -6.99 -1.93
N VAL A 115 4.87 -6.99 -1.54
CA VAL A 115 5.76 -8.15 -1.66
C VAL A 115 5.38 -9.20 -0.62
N GLU A 116 4.93 -10.38 -1.04
CA GLU A 116 4.61 -11.52 -0.19
C GLU A 116 5.86 -12.38 0.08
N LYS A 117 6.69 -12.59 -0.93
CA LYS A 117 7.94 -13.38 -0.86
C LYS A 117 8.94 -12.89 -1.90
N VAL A 118 10.23 -13.02 -1.60
CA VAL A 118 11.34 -12.84 -2.54
C VAL A 118 12.05 -14.17 -2.76
N ASP A 119 12.34 -14.51 -4.01
CA ASP A 119 13.08 -15.72 -4.42
C ASP A 119 14.18 -15.34 -5.43
N GLY A 120 15.37 -15.06 -4.92
CA GLY A 120 16.46 -14.47 -5.72
C GLY A 120 16.05 -13.10 -6.27
N HIS A 121 15.99 -12.98 -7.60
CA HIS A 121 15.55 -11.76 -8.31
C HIS A 121 14.06 -11.80 -8.69
N THR A 122 13.32 -12.78 -8.19
CA THR A 122 11.89 -12.94 -8.47
C THR A 122 11.07 -12.47 -7.28
N LEU A 123 10.14 -11.57 -7.51
CA LEU A 123 9.14 -11.12 -6.53
C LEU A 123 7.88 -11.96 -6.67
N HIS A 124 7.32 -12.37 -5.53
CA HIS A 124 5.95 -12.84 -5.43
C HIS A 124 5.15 -11.76 -4.70
N THR A 125 4.14 -11.21 -5.36
CA THR A 125 3.38 -10.05 -4.88
C THR A 125 1.90 -10.34 -4.79
N ILE A 126 1.20 -9.55 -3.99
CA ILE A 126 -0.27 -9.44 -4.02
C ILE A 126 -0.59 -8.05 -4.58
N GLU A 127 -1.31 -8.02 -5.69
CA GLU A 127 -1.60 -6.81 -6.45
C GLU A 127 -3.11 -6.67 -6.63
N GLY A 128 -3.64 -5.50 -6.27
CA GLY A 128 -5.00 -5.09 -6.63
C GLY A 128 -5.01 -4.45 -8.00
N ASN A 129 -6.12 -4.52 -8.73
CA ASN A 129 -6.22 -4.08 -10.12
C ASN A 129 -5.15 -4.70 -11.05
N ALA A 130 -4.65 -5.89 -10.69
CA ALA A 130 -3.76 -6.63 -11.56
C ALA A 130 -4.53 -7.07 -12.82
N ASP A 131 -3.83 -7.04 -13.96
CA ASP A 131 -4.39 -7.27 -15.29
C ASP A 131 -5.61 -6.36 -15.62
N GLY A 132 -5.78 -5.27 -14.86
CA GLY A 132 -6.81 -4.26 -15.03
C GLY A 132 -8.17 -4.59 -14.40
N TYR A 133 -8.30 -5.66 -13.59
CA TYR A 133 -9.61 -6.00 -13.00
C TYR A 133 -9.59 -6.85 -11.72
N LYS A 134 -8.44 -7.42 -11.31
CA LYS A 134 -8.41 -8.48 -10.29
C LYS A 134 -7.41 -8.24 -9.17
N LEU A 135 -7.76 -8.71 -7.97
CA LEU A 135 -6.83 -8.88 -6.86
C LEU A 135 -6.25 -10.29 -6.89
N MET A 136 -4.96 -10.41 -7.21
CA MET A 136 -4.32 -11.72 -7.33
C MET A 136 -2.84 -11.70 -6.98
N ARG A 137 -2.29 -12.90 -6.85
CA ARG A 137 -0.84 -13.07 -6.79
C ARG A 137 -0.24 -12.86 -8.17
N LYS A 138 0.90 -12.17 -8.22
CA LYS A 138 1.73 -12.05 -9.41
C LYS A 138 3.16 -12.48 -9.07
N THR A 139 3.84 -12.96 -10.10
CA THR A 139 5.29 -13.17 -10.08
C THR A 139 5.90 -12.13 -10.99
N ARG A 140 6.85 -11.36 -10.49
CA ARG A 140 7.45 -10.21 -11.20
C ARG A 140 8.97 -10.31 -11.14
N ASP A 141 9.63 -9.92 -12.22
CA ASP A 141 11.06 -9.61 -12.20
C ASP A 141 11.30 -8.21 -11.62
N MET A 142 12.57 -7.86 -11.47
CA MET A 142 13.01 -6.56 -10.95
C MET A 142 13.17 -5.49 -12.04
N ASP A 143 13.03 -5.83 -13.33
CA ASP A 143 13.42 -4.93 -14.43
C ASP A 143 12.49 -3.73 -14.54
N ALA A 144 11.20 -3.91 -14.21
CA ALA A 144 10.20 -2.84 -14.18
C ALA A 144 10.05 -2.17 -12.80
N VAL A 145 10.86 -2.54 -11.81
CA VAL A 145 10.75 -2.00 -10.45
C VAL A 145 11.44 -0.64 -10.37
N VAL A 146 10.67 0.39 -9.99
CA VAL A 146 11.20 1.72 -9.67
C VAL A 146 11.80 1.73 -8.26
N GLY A 147 11.15 1.04 -7.33
CA GLY A 147 11.67 0.86 -5.97
C GLY A 147 10.60 0.38 -5.00
N PHE A 148 10.91 0.49 -3.72
CA PHE A 148 10.13 -0.03 -2.62
C PHE A 148 9.89 1.02 -1.55
N GLY A 149 8.65 1.11 -1.10
CA GLY A 149 8.26 1.74 0.15
C GLY A 149 8.32 0.75 1.29
N TYR A 150 8.93 1.15 2.41
CA TYR A 150 9.06 0.33 3.62
C TYR A 150 8.19 0.89 4.74
N PRO A 151 6.94 0.42 4.91
CA PRO A 151 6.05 0.90 5.98
C PRO A 151 6.70 0.90 7.37
N SER A 152 7.53 -0.09 7.66
CA SER A 152 8.25 -0.23 8.93
C SER A 152 9.27 0.86 9.23
N LYS A 153 9.73 1.60 8.22
CA LYS A 153 10.72 2.69 8.36
C LYS A 153 10.07 4.05 8.55
N ILE A 154 8.75 4.16 8.40
CA ILE A 154 8.03 5.40 8.65
C ILE A 154 8.07 5.74 10.14
N LYS A 155 8.58 6.94 10.44
CA LYS A 155 8.65 7.48 11.79
C LYS A 155 7.31 8.08 12.16
N VAL A 156 6.50 7.31 12.90
CA VAL A 156 5.24 7.81 13.47
C VAL A 156 5.55 8.52 14.79
N GLU A 157 5.19 9.80 14.90
CA GLU A 157 5.29 10.50 16.17
C GLU A 157 4.39 9.81 17.21
N ALA A 158 4.97 9.49 18.37
CA ALA A 158 4.21 8.85 19.43
C ALA A 158 3.12 9.81 19.94
N LYS A 159 1.84 9.44 19.72
CA LYS A 159 0.71 10.16 20.32
C LYS A 159 0.84 10.05 21.84
N TYR A 160 1.07 11.18 22.52
CA TYR A 160 1.16 11.24 23.97
C TYR A 160 -0.15 10.72 24.58
N THR A 161 -0.08 9.62 25.32
CA THR A 161 -1.21 9.11 26.11
C THR A 161 -1.01 9.56 27.56
N PRO A 162 -1.82 10.50 28.07
CA PRO A 162 -1.75 10.89 29.47
C PRO A 162 -2.01 9.66 30.34
N ARG A 163 -1.10 9.37 31.28
CA ARG A 163 -1.36 8.42 32.37
C ARG A 163 -1.78 9.22 33.59
N HIS A 164 -2.82 8.75 34.29
CA HIS A 164 -3.16 9.31 35.61
C HIS A 164 -1.93 9.22 36.52
N ALA A 165 -1.53 10.36 37.08
CA ALA A 165 -0.56 10.38 38.16
C ALA A 165 -1.17 9.65 39.37
N ALA A 166 -0.40 8.78 40.02
CA ALA A 166 -0.83 8.21 41.29
C ALA A 166 -1.09 9.36 42.29
N PRO A 167 -2.15 9.31 43.11
CA PRO A 167 -2.37 10.29 44.15
C PRO A 167 -1.14 10.34 45.08
N ALA A 168 -0.84 11.53 45.59
CA ALA A 168 0.29 11.71 46.50
C ALA A 168 0.15 10.78 47.72
N PRO A 169 1.24 10.14 48.17
CA PRO A 169 1.19 9.35 49.41
C PRO A 169 0.81 10.26 50.59
N THR A 170 -0.11 9.76 51.41
CA THR A 170 -0.55 10.39 52.67
C THR A 170 0.52 10.31 53.74
#